data_AF-A0A969NGQ0-F1
#
_entry.id   AF-A0A969NGQ0-F1
#
_cell.length_a   1.000
_cell.length_b   1.000
_cell.length_c   1.000
_cell.angle_alpha   90.00
_cell.angle_beta   90.00
_cell.angle_gamma   90.00
#
_symmetry.space_group_name_H-M   'P 1'
#
loop_
_entity.id
_entity.type
_entity.pdbx_description
1 polymer ?
#
loop_
_entity_poly.entity_id
_entity_poly.type
_entity_poly.pdbx_seq_one_letter_code
_entity_poly.pdbx_strand_id
1 'polypeptide(L)' 'MVIAGGVIPAQDYKFLYDAGVVGIFGPGTSVSVAAIKILEILIESVS' A
#
# COMPACT_ATOMS: atom_id res chain seq x y z
N MET A 1 4.68 8.10 -5.17
CA MET A 1 3.87 7.05 -4.53
C MET A 1 4.55 5.71 -4.71
N VAL A 2 4.82 4.99 -3.61
CA VAL A 2 5.40 3.63 -3.62
C VAL A 2 4.48 2.71 -2.85
N ILE A 3 4.16 1.55 -3.42
CA ILE A 3 3.25 0.56 -2.86
C ILE A 3 3.99 -0.77 -2.74
N ALA A 4 3.86 -1.45 -1.61
CA ALA A 4 4.43 -2.77 -1.39
C ALA A 4 3.33 -3.85 -1.45
N GLY A 5 3.67 -5.02 -1.99
CA GLY A 5 2.72 -6.13 -2.10
C GLY A 5 3.37 -7.50 -1.99
N GLY A 6 2.56 -8.51 -1.71
CA GLY A 6 3.02 -9.90 -1.51
C GLY A 6 3.12 -10.26 -0.02
N VAL A 7 3.93 -11.28 0.29
CA VAL A 7 4.10 -11.76 1.67
C VAL A 7 5.11 -10.88 2.39
N ILE A 8 4.62 -10.00 3.27
CA ILE A 8 5.43 -9.07 4.06
C ILE A 8 5.14 -9.32 5.55
N PRO A 9 6.16 -9.60 6.39
CA PRO A 9 5.99 -9.73 7.82
C PRO A 9 5.42 -8.46 8.46
N ALA A 10 4.46 -8.59 9.38
CA ALA A 10 3.82 -7.45 10.03
C ALA A 10 4.80 -6.53 10.79
N GLN A 11 5.90 -7.10 11.31
CA GLN A 11 6.96 -6.35 11.98
C GLN A 11 7.71 -5.38 11.05
N ASP A 12 7.70 -5.63 9.73
CA ASP A 12 8.40 -4.80 8.75
C ASP A 12 7.54 -3.61 8.28
N TYR A 13 6.25 -3.59 8.63
CA TYR A 13 5.31 -2.59 8.13
C TYR A 13 5.73 -1.18 8.55
N LYS A 14 6.13 -1.01 9.82
CA LYS A 14 6.57 0.30 10.33
C LYS A 14 7.78 0.81 9.55
N PHE A 15 8.78 -0.06 9.34
CA PHE A 15 9.97 0.27 8.57
C PHE A 15 9.61 0.70 7.14
N LEU A 16 8.71 -0.02 6.47
CA LEU A 16 8.28 0.31 5.12
C LEU A 16 7.52 1.64 5.05
N TYR A 17 6.63 1.91 6.00
CA TYR A 17 5.95 3.21 6.10
C TYR A 17 6.94 4.36 6.36
N ASP A 18 7.89 4.16 7.29
CA ASP A 18 8.95 5.14 7.57
C ASP A 18 9.84 5.40 6.34
N ALA A 19 10.01 4.39 5.47
CA ALA A 19 10.75 4.49 4.20
C ALA A 19 9.94 5.14 3.05
N GLY A 20 8.68 5.55 3.30
CA GLY A 20 7.84 6.24 2.31
C GLY A 20 6.93 5.33 1.48
N VAL A 21 6.74 4.07 1.87
CA VAL A 21 5.65 3.24 1.33
C VAL A 21 4.33 3.82 1.83
N VAL A 22 3.39 4.02 0.92
CA VAL A 22 2.07 4.62 1.25
C VAL A 22 0.94 3.60 1.27
N GLY A 23 1.22 2.34 0.95
CA GLY A 23 0.26 1.25 1.03
C GLY A 23 0.92 -0.12 0.97
N ILE A 24 0.40 -1.06 1.76
CA ILE A 24 0.86 -2.45 1.82
C ILE A 24 -0.32 -3.39 1.52
N PHE A 25 -0.19 -4.22 0.49
CA PHE A 25 -1.22 -5.17 0.06
C PHE A 25 -0.72 -6.62 0.17
N GLY A 26 -1.16 -7.29 1.25
CA GLY A 26 -0.74 -8.65 1.58
C GLY A 26 -1.30 -9.74 0.63
N PRO A 27 -0.88 -11.00 0.81
CA PRO A 27 -1.38 -12.13 0.01
C PRO A 27 -2.89 -12.28 0.16
N GLY A 28 -3.57 -12.57 -0.95
CA GLY A 28 -5.03 -12.71 -0.97
C GLY A 28 -5.81 -11.39 -1.07
N THR A 29 -5.13 -10.24 -1.12
CA THR A 29 -5.81 -8.96 -1.40
C THR A 29 -6.47 -9.01 -2.78
N SER A 30 -7.78 -8.71 -2.84
CA SER A 30 -8.48 -8.58 -4.12
C SER A 30 -7.90 -7.44 -4.95
N VAL A 31 -7.67 -7.71 -6.25
CA VAL A 31 -7.14 -6.72 -7.20
C VAL A 31 -8.03 -5.48 -7.27
N SER A 32 -9.36 -5.64 -7.25
CA SER A 32 -10.29 -4.51 -7.29
C SER A 32 -10.18 -3.62 -6.05
N VAL A 33 -10.01 -4.23 -4.87
CA VAL A 33 -9.85 -3.51 -3.60
C VAL A 33 -8.52 -2.76 -3.56
N ALA A 34 -7.44 -3.38 -4.04
CA ALA A 34 -6.14 -2.71 -4.14
C ALA A 34 -6.21 -1.52 -5.11
N ALA A 35 -6.83 -1.69 -6.29
CA ALA A 35 -6.95 -0.64 -7.29
C ALA A 35 -7.73 0.58 -6.77
N ILE A 36 -8.87 0.36 -6.10
CA ILE A 36 -9.68 1.44 -5.51
C ILE A 36 -8.84 2.23 -4.50
N LYS A 37 -8.18 1.55 -3.55
CA LYS A 37 -7.36 2.20 -2.52
C LYS A 37 -6.17 2.97 -3.11
N ILE A 38 -5.50 2.41 -4.12
CA ILE A 38 -4.40 3.09 -4.81
C ILE A 38 -4.92 4.38 -5.47
N LEU A 39 -6.09 4.33 -6.12
CA LEU A 39 -6.69 5.48 -6.76
C LEU A 39 -7.09 6.57 -5.75
N GLU A 40 -7.70 6.19 -4.63
CA GLU A 40 -8.04 7.10 -3.53
C GLU A 40 -6.80 7.84 -3.02
N ILE A 41 -5.72 7.11 -2.71
CA ILE A 41 -4.44 7.70 -2.26
C ILE A 41 -3.87 8.64 -3.33
N LEU A 42 -3.99 8.28 -4.61
CA LEU A 42 -3.51 9.10 -5.72
C LEU A 42 -4.27 10.43 -5.79
N ILE A 43 -5.59 10.39 -5.67
CA ILE A 43 -6.46 11.59 -5.68
C ILE A 43 -6.16 12.48 -4.48
N GLU A 44 -6.03 11.91 -3.29
CA GLU A 44 -5.67 12.66 -2.08
C GLU A 44 -4.30 13.33 -2.20
N SER A 45 -3.33 12.69 -2.88
CA SER A 45 -1.98 13.24 -3.02
C SER A 45 -1.85 14.44 -3.97
N VAL A 46 -2.86 14.67 -4.82
CA VAL A 46 -2.88 15.76 -5.82
C VAL A 46 -3.89 16.85 -5.51
N SER A 47 -4.70 16.66 -4.46
CA SER A 47 -5.71 17.61 -3.98
C SER A 47 -5.10 18.57 -2.96
#